data_AF-A0A819LF12-F1
#
_entry.id   AF-A0A819LF12-F1
#
_cell.length_a   1.000
_cell.length_b   1.000
_cell.length_c   1.000
_cell.angle_alpha   90.00
_cell.angle_beta   90.00
_cell.angle_gamma   90.00
#
_symmetry.space_group_name_H-M   'P 1'
#
loop_
_entity.id
_entity.type
_entity.pdbx_description
1 polymer ?
#
loop_
_entity_poly.entity_id
_entity_poly.type
_entity_poly.pdbx_seq_one_letter_code
_entity_poly.pdbx_strand_id
1 'polypeptide(L)'
;MRTALNIEARTIHNELHTVFGDEASSYRTVARWTQWFREDREEIEDEERSGRPVTETTLDNIEEIRSIVNDDPHVTIAELQEHTRLSYGTIHRILSDHLELRKIIARYIPKQLTDYQRNERVRICKRKSIKIYRRRMALV
;
A
#
# COMPACT_ATOMS: atom_id res chain seq x y z
N MET A 1 -9.95 4.26 -34.36
CA MET A 1 -11.25 4.80 -33.85
C MET A 1 -11.97 5.61 -34.93
N ARG A 2 -13.30 5.82 -34.84
CA ARG A 2 -14.12 6.54 -35.86
C ARG A 2 -13.64 7.97 -36.18
N THR A 3 -12.89 8.57 -35.25
CA THR A 3 -12.20 9.86 -35.39
C THR A 3 -11.04 9.86 -36.37
N ALA A 4 -10.37 8.72 -36.56
CA ALA A 4 -9.37 8.51 -37.62
C ALA A 4 -10.00 8.40 -39.02
N LEU A 5 -11.33 8.26 -39.09
CA LEU A 5 -12.11 8.25 -40.35
C LEU A 5 -12.68 9.64 -40.68
N ASN A 6 -12.20 10.71 -40.05
CA ASN A 6 -12.65 12.10 -40.24
C ASN A 6 -14.15 12.33 -40.03
N ILE A 7 -14.81 11.53 -39.19
CA ILE A 7 -16.21 11.74 -38.85
C ILE A 7 -16.33 12.95 -37.90
N GLU A 8 -17.24 13.86 -38.21
CA GLU A 8 -17.47 15.05 -37.39
C GLU A 8 -18.11 14.72 -36.04
N ALA A 9 -17.74 15.47 -35.00
CA ALA A 9 -18.27 15.32 -33.64
C ALA A 9 -19.80 15.45 -33.58
N ARG A 10 -20.38 16.28 -34.45
CA ARG A 10 -21.83 16.46 -34.56
C ARG A 10 -22.53 15.19 -35.03
N THR A 11 -21.97 14.50 -36.01
CA THR A 11 -22.52 13.23 -36.50
C THR A 11 -22.49 12.16 -35.40
N ILE A 12 -21.35 12.05 -34.70
CA ILE A 12 -21.20 11.10 -33.58
C ILE A 12 -22.20 11.40 -32.47
N HIS A 13 -22.37 12.67 -32.10
CA HIS A 13 -23.34 13.08 -31.09
C HIS A 13 -24.79 12.76 -31.51
N ASN A 14 -25.16 13.00 -32.77
CA ASN A 14 -26.51 12.70 -33.25
C ASN A 14 -26.80 11.19 -33.29
N GLU A 15 -25.83 10.37 -33.68
CA GLU A 15 -25.91 8.91 -33.62
C GLU A 15 -26.08 8.44 -32.17
N LEU A 16 -25.26 8.96 -31.24
CA LEU A 16 -25.38 8.66 -29.81
C LEU A 16 -26.75 9.06 -29.24
N HIS A 17 -27.25 10.25 -29.60
CA HIS A 17 -28.55 10.72 -29.14
C HIS A 17 -29.71 9.91 -29.73
N THR A 18 -29.57 9.36 -30.94
CA THR A 18 -30.60 8.49 -31.54
C THR A 18 -30.73 7.17 -30.78
N VAL A 19 -29.64 6.66 -30.22
CA VAL A 19 -29.63 5.39 -29.47
C VAL A 19 -29.94 5.59 -27.98
N PHE A 20 -29.36 6.62 -27.35
CA PHE A 20 -29.40 6.81 -25.90
C PHE A 20 -30.30 7.97 -25.44
N GLY A 21 -30.83 8.79 -26.35
CA GLY A 21 -31.70 9.92 -26.03
C GLY A 21 -31.06 10.88 -25.02
N ASP A 22 -31.78 11.18 -23.94
CA ASP A 22 -31.34 12.10 -22.89
C ASP A 22 -30.19 11.55 -22.03
N GLU A 23 -29.92 10.24 -22.07
CA GLU A 23 -28.77 9.61 -21.40
C GLU A 23 -27.48 9.70 -22.22
N ALA A 24 -27.56 10.23 -23.45
CA ALA A 24 -26.40 10.41 -24.31
C ALA A 24 -25.40 11.40 -23.71
N SER A 25 -24.11 11.16 -23.98
CA SER A 25 -23.06 12.11 -23.63
C SER A 25 -23.27 13.45 -24.33
N SER A 26 -23.07 14.54 -23.59
CA SER A 26 -23.21 15.89 -24.13
C SER A 26 -22.32 16.13 -25.36
N TYR A 27 -22.76 16.98 -26.27
CA TYR A 27 -21.96 17.40 -27.44
C TYR A 27 -20.55 17.88 -27.05
N ARG A 28 -20.40 18.58 -25.92
CA ARG A 28 -19.09 19.04 -25.42
C ARG A 28 -18.17 17.88 -25.09
N THR A 29 -18.69 16.85 -24.44
CA THR A 29 -17.94 15.63 -24.12
C THR A 29 -17.49 14.93 -25.41
N VAL A 30 -18.41 14.75 -26.37
CA VAL A 30 -18.11 14.14 -27.66
C VAL A 30 -17.05 14.94 -28.41
N ALA A 31 -17.18 16.26 -28.51
CA ALA A 31 -16.23 17.13 -29.17
C ALA A 31 -14.82 17.03 -28.54
N ARG A 32 -14.73 17.04 -27.20
CA ARG A 32 -13.47 16.90 -26.48
C ARG A 32 -12.79 15.55 -26.77
N TRP A 33 -13.54 14.44 -26.70
CA TRP A 33 -13.01 13.13 -27.05
C TRP A 33 -12.58 13.04 -28.51
N THR A 34 -13.35 13.63 -29.44
CA THR A 34 -12.95 13.65 -30.85
C THR A 34 -11.67 14.42 -31.11
N GLN A 35 -11.39 15.46 -30.33
CA GLN A 35 -10.12 16.17 -30.37
C GLN A 35 -8.99 15.32 -29.82
N TRP A 36 -9.14 14.73 -28.63
CA TRP A 36 -8.13 13.86 -28.04
C TRP A 36 -7.73 12.69 -28.94
N PHE A 37 -8.72 12.06 -29.60
CA PHE A 37 -8.42 10.98 -30.55
C PHE A 37 -7.78 11.46 -31.86
N ARG A 38 -7.82 12.75 -32.21
CA ARG A 38 -7.04 13.32 -33.31
C ARG A 38 -5.61 13.67 -32.88
N GLU A 39 -5.42 13.89 -31.59
CA GLU A 39 -4.12 14.13 -30.95
C GLU A 39 -3.46 12.81 -30.52
N ASP A 40 -3.85 11.68 -31.12
CA ASP A 40 -3.34 10.33 -30.86
C ASP A 40 -3.44 9.84 -29.41
N ARG A 41 -4.34 10.40 -28.59
CA ARG A 41 -4.66 9.82 -27.28
C ARG A 41 -5.44 8.52 -27.46
N GLU A 42 -4.83 7.38 -27.17
CA GLU A 42 -5.51 6.06 -27.27
C GLU A 42 -6.20 5.62 -25.98
N GLU A 43 -5.81 6.22 -24.84
CA GLU A 43 -6.34 5.88 -23.52
C GLU A 43 -7.76 6.44 -23.31
N ILE A 44 -8.69 5.54 -22.96
CA ILE A 44 -10.09 5.86 -22.67
C ILE A 44 -10.31 6.07 -21.17
N GLU A 45 -9.40 5.59 -20.34
CA GLU A 45 -9.47 5.77 -18.89
C GLU A 45 -9.28 7.24 -18.51
N ASP A 46 -9.86 7.60 -17.36
CA ASP A 46 -9.60 8.90 -16.75
C ASP A 46 -8.13 8.98 -16.34
N GLU A 47 -7.51 10.14 -16.59
CA GLU A 47 -6.19 10.44 -16.05
C GLU A 47 -6.23 10.43 -14.51
N GLU A 48 -5.05 10.23 -13.90
CA GLU A 48 -4.93 10.27 -12.45
C GLU A 48 -5.48 11.59 -11.92
N ARG A 49 -6.62 11.49 -11.23
CA ARG A 49 -7.29 12.67 -10.69
C ARG A 49 -6.41 13.22 -9.58
N SER A 50 -6.07 14.50 -9.66
CA SER A 50 -5.45 15.21 -8.55
C SER A 50 -6.42 15.19 -7.36
N GLY A 51 -6.20 14.25 -6.43
CA GLY A 51 -6.94 14.17 -5.19
C GLY A 51 -6.66 15.37 -4.28
N ARG A 52 -7.31 15.42 -3.12
CA ARG A 52 -6.95 16.39 -2.08
C ARG A 52 -5.49 16.12 -1.65
N PRO A 53 -4.58 17.10 -1.74
CA PRO A 53 -3.21 16.92 -1.27
C PRO A 53 -3.25 16.61 0.23
N VAL A 54 -2.65 15.48 0.63
CA VAL A 54 -2.57 15.14 2.04
C VAL A 54 -1.39 15.86 2.66
N THR A 55 -1.64 17.08 3.13
CA THR A 55 -0.64 17.98 3.70
C THR A 55 0.06 17.43 4.95
N GLU A 56 -0.51 16.43 5.61
CA GLU A 56 0.02 15.87 6.86
C GLU A 56 1.01 14.71 6.65
N THR A 57 1.21 14.23 5.42
CA THR A 57 2.18 13.16 5.11
C THR A 57 3.41 13.71 4.43
N THR A 58 4.04 14.65 5.11
CA THR A 58 5.37 15.14 4.75
C THR A 58 6.42 14.06 5.02
N LEU A 59 7.56 14.16 4.34
CA LEU A 59 8.71 13.26 4.57
C LEU A 59 9.19 13.33 6.03
N ASP A 60 9.15 14.53 6.63
CA ASP A 60 9.55 14.74 8.03
C ASP A 60 8.69 13.92 8.99
N ASN A 61 7.36 13.96 8.83
CA ASN A 61 6.43 13.21 9.66
C ASN A 61 6.57 11.69 9.48
N ILE A 62 6.88 11.25 8.25
CA ILE A 62 7.14 9.83 7.96
C ILE A 62 8.39 9.37 8.72
N GLU A 63 9.49 10.14 8.65
CA GLU A 63 10.74 9.76 9.29
C GLU A 63 10.66 9.87 10.82
N GLU A 64 9.92 10.84 11.36
CA GLU A 64 9.65 10.94 12.80
C GLU A 64 8.92 9.70 13.32
N ILE A 65 7.80 9.30 12.68
CA ILE A 65 7.07 8.08 13.05
C ILE A 65 7.97 6.85 12.92
N ARG A 66 8.78 6.78 11.86
CA ARG A 66 9.72 5.68 11.64
C ARG A 66 10.74 5.57 12.76
N SER A 67 11.29 6.69 13.22
CA SER A 67 12.23 6.72 14.34
C SER A 67 11.58 6.16 15.61
N ILE A 68 10.39 6.66 15.97
CA ILE A 68 9.69 6.24 17.19
C ILE A 68 9.39 4.73 17.17
N VAL A 69 8.93 4.20 16.03
CA VAL A 69 8.60 2.78 15.89
C VAL A 69 9.84 1.88 15.89
N ASN A 70 10.97 2.36 15.36
CA ASN A 70 12.24 1.62 15.41
C ASN A 70 12.81 1.56 16.83
N ASP A 71 12.60 2.61 17.62
CA ASP A 71 13.03 2.68 19.02
C ASP A 71 12.16 1.77 19.92
N ASP A 72 10.84 1.81 19.77
CA ASP A 72 9.91 0.87 20.41
C ASP A 72 8.84 0.34 19.44
N PRO A 73 8.97 -0.93 18.99
CA PRO A 73 7.98 -1.59 18.14
C PRO A 73 6.60 -1.81 18.79
N HIS A 74 6.45 -1.58 20.11
CA HIS A 74 5.18 -1.75 20.83
C HIS A 74 4.39 -0.45 20.99
N VAL A 75 4.90 0.67 20.47
CA VAL A 75 4.22 1.97 20.54
C VAL A 75 2.82 1.90 19.93
N THR A 76 1.86 2.51 20.61
CA THR A 76 0.46 2.60 20.18
C THR A 76 0.24 3.81 19.29
N ILE A 77 -0.81 3.77 18.47
CA ILE A 77 -1.19 4.94 17.67
C ILE A 77 -1.54 6.13 18.58
N ALA A 78 -2.12 5.90 19.76
CA ALA A 78 -2.44 6.98 20.70
C ALA A 78 -1.18 7.70 21.21
N GLU A 79 -0.12 6.96 21.55
CA GLU A 79 1.18 7.55 21.92
C GLU A 79 1.80 8.30 20.73
N LEU A 80 1.75 7.72 19.52
CA LEU A 80 2.20 8.41 18.31
C LEU A 80 1.45 9.73 18.06
N GLN A 81 0.14 9.77 18.34
CA GLN A 81 -0.65 10.99 18.25
C GLN A 81 -0.19 12.05 19.25
N GLU A 82 0.15 11.64 20.47
CA GLU A 82 0.66 12.56 21.50
C GLU A 82 2.03 13.14 21.11
N HIS A 83 2.91 12.31 20.54
CA HIS A 83 4.23 12.73 20.08
C HIS A 83 4.18 13.64 18.84
N THR A 84 3.48 13.22 17.79
CA THR A 84 3.53 13.87 16.47
C THR A 84 2.41 14.90 16.26
N ARG A 85 1.39 14.90 17.12
CA ARG A 85 0.15 15.71 17.00
C ARG A 85 -0.62 15.46 15.70
N LEU A 86 -0.36 14.35 15.04
CA LEU A 86 -1.06 13.95 13.82
C LEU A 86 -2.38 13.27 14.14
N SER A 87 -3.29 13.29 13.16
CA SER A 87 -4.53 12.53 13.29
C SER A 87 -4.27 11.02 13.25
N TYR A 88 -5.14 10.25 13.90
CA TYR A 88 -5.12 8.79 13.85
C TYR A 88 -5.06 8.27 12.40
N GLY A 89 -5.86 8.84 11.50
CA GLY A 89 -5.93 8.42 10.10
C GLY A 89 -4.62 8.67 9.34
N THR A 90 -3.98 9.81 9.60
CA THR A 90 -2.66 10.11 9.02
C THR A 90 -1.60 9.15 9.52
N ILE A 91 -1.52 8.89 10.83
CA ILE A 91 -0.55 7.96 11.40
C ILE A 91 -0.78 6.55 10.88
N HIS A 92 -2.04 6.09 10.85
CA HIS A 92 -2.39 4.77 10.32
C HIS A 92 -1.91 4.63 8.87
N ARG A 93 -2.18 5.63 8.01
CA ARG A 93 -1.73 5.63 6.62
C ARG A 93 -0.20 5.66 6.50
N ILE A 94 0.50 6.41 7.35
CA ILE A 94 1.96 6.41 7.35
C ILE A 94 2.49 5.01 7.71
N LEU A 95 1.95 4.39 8.76
CA LEU A 95 2.34 3.05 9.18
C LEU A 95 2.06 2.00 8.08
N SER A 96 0.88 2.02 7.45
CA SER A 96 0.47 1.00 6.48
C SER A 96 1.02 1.25 5.07
N ASP A 97 0.87 2.45 4.54
CA ASP A 97 1.04 2.72 3.11
C ASP A 97 2.45 3.25 2.80
N HIS A 98 3.07 3.98 3.75
CA HIS A 98 4.40 4.59 3.55
C HIS A 98 5.53 3.78 4.17
N LEU A 99 5.31 3.18 5.34
CA LEU A 99 6.30 2.34 6.02
C LEU A 99 6.07 0.83 5.80
N GLU A 100 4.95 0.46 5.17
CA GLU A 100 4.58 -0.94 4.87
C GLU A 100 4.57 -1.85 6.12
N LEU A 101 4.24 -1.27 7.28
CA LEU A 101 4.21 -1.97 8.55
C LEU A 101 2.85 -2.61 8.79
N ARG A 102 2.89 -3.72 9.52
CA ARG A 102 1.72 -4.48 9.93
C ARG A 102 1.80 -4.81 11.41
N LYS A 103 0.67 -4.67 12.11
CA LYS A 103 0.56 -5.08 13.51
C LYS A 103 0.71 -6.60 13.61
N ILE A 104 1.66 -7.05 14.42
CA ILE A 104 1.83 -8.46 14.77
C ILE A 104 1.58 -8.60 16.28
N ILE A 105 0.76 -9.58 16.66
CA ILE A 105 0.47 -9.86 18.06
C ILE A 105 1.65 -10.62 18.65
N ALA A 106 2.14 -10.17 19.81
CA ALA A 106 3.21 -10.85 20.53
C ALA A 106 2.82 -12.29 20.89
N ARG A 107 3.78 -13.22 20.78
CA ARG A 107 3.56 -14.62 21.15
C ARG A 107 3.72 -14.81 22.65
N TYR A 108 2.83 -15.62 23.24
CA TYR A 108 2.96 -15.99 24.65
C TYR A 108 4.27 -16.75 24.91
N ILE A 109 5.02 -16.32 25.93
CA ILE A 109 6.26 -16.96 26.37
C ILE A 109 6.00 -17.57 27.76
N PRO A 110 6.01 -18.91 27.92
CA PRO A 110 5.63 -19.57 29.18
C PRO A 110 6.51 -19.21 30.39
N LYS A 111 7.76 -18.81 30.16
CA LYS A 111 8.71 -18.48 31.23
C LYS A 111 9.77 -17.50 30.75
N GLN A 112 10.04 -16.49 31.58
CA GLN A 112 11.21 -15.63 31.43
C GLN A 112 12.47 -16.40 31.87
N LEU A 113 13.40 -16.60 30.93
CA LEU A 113 14.61 -17.38 31.16
C LEU A 113 15.73 -16.49 31.68
N THR A 114 16.45 -16.98 32.68
CA THR A 114 17.73 -16.37 33.09
C THR A 114 18.81 -16.61 32.04
N ASP A 115 19.88 -15.83 32.05
CA ASP A 115 20.99 -16.00 31.12
C ASP A 115 21.62 -17.38 31.21
N TYR A 116 21.77 -17.90 32.44
CA TYR A 116 22.21 -19.27 32.67
C TYR A 116 21.30 -20.29 31.98
N GLN A 117 19.98 -20.18 32.17
CA GLN A 117 19.01 -21.09 31.56
C GLN A 117 19.04 -21.00 30.02
N ARG A 118 19.20 -19.80 29.47
CA ARG A 118 19.31 -19.56 28.02
C ARG A 118 20.56 -20.24 27.45
N ASN A 119 21.71 -20.01 28.08
CA ASN A 119 22.99 -20.59 27.68
C ASN A 119 22.95 -22.11 27.76
N GLU A 120 22.39 -22.66 28.84
CA GLU A 120 22.30 -24.10 29.03
C GLU A 120 21.37 -24.77 28.00
N ARG A 121 20.24 -24.12 27.66
CA ARG A 121 19.36 -24.59 26.57
C ARG A 121 20.11 -24.63 25.23
N VAL A 122 20.83 -23.57 24.87
CA VAL A 122 21.62 -23.51 23.63
C VAL A 122 22.68 -24.62 23.62
N ARG A 123 23.40 -24.81 24.73
CA ARG A 123 24.42 -25.86 24.89
C ARG A 123 23.82 -27.26 24.70
N ILE A 124 22.69 -27.54 25.34
CA ILE A 124 22.00 -28.83 25.21
C ILE A 124 21.51 -29.07 23.78
N CYS A 125 20.91 -28.06 23.14
CA CYS A 125 20.46 -28.14 21.74
C CYS A 125 21.62 -28.39 20.77
N LYS A 126 22.75 -27.68 20.90
CA LYS A 126 23.96 -27.92 20.10
C LYS A 126 24.50 -29.34 20.30
N ARG A 127 24.57 -29.82 21.55
CA ARG A 127 25.02 -31.19 21.85
C ARG A 127 24.08 -32.25 21.28
N LYS A 128 22.76 -32.06 21.39
CA LYS A 128 21.74 -33.02 20.92
C LYS A 128 21.64 -33.05 19.39
N SER A 129 21.70 -31.90 18.72
CA SER A 129 21.68 -31.82 17.26
C SER A 129 22.85 -32.58 16.64
N ILE A 130 24.08 -32.38 17.14
CA ILE A 130 25.26 -33.15 16.70
C ILE A 130 25.07 -34.67 16.89
N LYS A 131 24.45 -35.10 17.98
CA LYS A 131 24.15 -36.53 18.22
C LYS A 131 23.08 -37.08 17.26
N ILE A 132 22.09 -36.28 16.87
CA ILE A 132 21.07 -36.66 15.89
C ILE A 132 21.73 -36.87 14.51
N TYR A 133 22.57 -35.93 14.07
CA TYR A 133 23.30 -36.07 12.80
C TYR A 133 24.25 -37.27 12.79
N ARG A 134 24.99 -37.53 13.89
CA ARG A 134 25.89 -38.69 14.00
C ARG A 134 25.16 -40.04 14.03
N ARG A 135 23.99 -40.13 14.69
CA ARG A 135 23.16 -41.35 14.67
C ARG A 135 22.58 -41.63 13.29
N ARG A 136 22.25 -40.58 12.52
CA ARG A 136 21.68 -40.71 11.18
C ARG A 136 22.74 -41.12 10.13
N MET A 137 24.00 -40.74 10.33
CA MET A 137 25.13 -41.17 9.47
C MET A 137 25.72 -42.54 9.84
N ALA A 138 25.42 -43.08 11.04
CA ALA A 138 25.87 -44.42 11.45
C ALA A 138 24.86 -45.54 11.12
N LEU A 139 23.72 -45.18 10.49
CA LEU A 139 22.67 -46.10 10.04
C LEU A 139 22.60 -46.19 8.49
N VAL A 140 23.61 -45.65 7.81
CA VAL A 140 23.91 -45.84 6.39
C VAL A 140 25.24 -46.57 6.32
#